data_AF-A0A7W6JXZ3-F1
#
_entry.id   AF-A0A7W6JXZ3-F1
#
_cell.length_a   1.000
_cell.length_b   1.000
_cell.length_c   1.000
_cell.angle_alpha   90.00
_cell.angle_beta   90.00
_cell.angle_gamma   90.00
#
_symmetry.space_group_name_H-M   'P 1'
#
loop_
_entity.id
_entity.type
_entity.pdbx_description
1 polymer ?
#
loop_
_entity_poly.entity_id
_entity_poly.type
_entity_poly.pdbx_seq_one_letter_code
_entity_poly.pdbx_strand_id
1 'polypeptide(L)'
;MTTGNSKAQQRLQWLLDAPLFVDEALTARLFDALVRPSYEVQSRQVGEVSEDARRRLLGGEAEASYDLGLSFLTGALKLRGQVSGEHETSIKSTRSTTHTEIRVDTAGRRLEEIALVYLSNHPDRIVFIDTDGTATSFSGDRLTIADLESSAVNPPRMLAFVDIPANTPIIPMACELEGGGTALLYQKFIDTQWSDASDKPVYPPDGAPNEERRAYWLALAEKFQSRIAMEIVETSATNGKLGWIDFRMPIGAAGDAMHLHLVAGGKYYTGVFAYNLVRRGFRQGVRLVGILKAGMDLNVLAVFDK
;
A
#
# COMPACT_ATOMS: atom_id res chain seq x y z
N MET A 1 25.99 8.52 11.05
CA MET A 1 25.12 7.33 11.20
C MET A 1 23.69 7.82 11.22
N THR A 2 22.92 7.58 10.16
CA THR A 2 21.49 7.93 10.15
C THR A 2 20.74 7.00 11.11
N THR A 3 20.04 7.56 12.09
CA THR A 3 19.16 6.82 13.00
C THR A 3 18.05 6.11 12.19
N GLY A 4 17.50 5.00 12.70
CA GLY A 4 16.46 4.21 12.00
C GLY A 4 15.30 5.05 11.46
N ASN A 5 14.89 6.06 12.24
CA ASN A 5 13.85 7.02 11.87
C ASN A 5 14.15 7.80 10.58
N SER A 6 15.41 8.22 10.35
CA SER A 6 15.78 9.02 9.15
C SER A 6 15.65 8.23 7.85
N LYS A 7 15.98 6.93 7.87
CA LYS A 7 15.79 6.04 6.72
C LYS A 7 14.31 5.74 6.48
N ALA A 8 13.56 5.42 7.54
CA ALA A 8 12.11 5.20 7.46
C ALA A 8 11.37 6.43 6.90
N GLN A 9 11.80 7.61 7.28
CA GLN A 9 11.25 8.87 6.80
C GLN A 9 11.49 9.13 5.31
N GLN A 10 12.70 8.87 4.80
CA GLN A 10 12.97 8.92 3.36
C GLN A 10 12.07 7.94 2.58
N ARG A 11 11.81 6.76 3.16
CA ARG A 11 10.88 5.77 2.61
C ARG A 11 9.40 6.20 2.65
N LEU A 12 9.04 7.36 3.19
CA LEU A 12 7.66 7.90 3.10
C LEU A 12 7.52 9.03 2.07
N GLN A 13 8.64 9.58 1.58
CA GLN A 13 8.60 10.74 0.69
C GLN A 13 7.88 10.47 -0.64
N TRP A 14 7.88 9.24 -1.14
CA TRP A 14 7.22 8.88 -2.40
C TRP A 14 5.69 8.85 -2.31
N LEU A 15 5.08 8.98 -1.13
CA LEU A 15 3.64 9.28 -1.02
C LEU A 15 3.27 10.60 -1.73
N LEU A 16 4.29 11.43 -2.06
CA LEU A 16 4.18 12.62 -2.90
C LEU A 16 4.02 12.36 -4.39
N ASP A 17 4.41 11.18 -4.87
CA ASP A 17 4.36 10.88 -6.28
C ASP A 17 2.93 10.54 -6.72
N ALA A 18 2.66 10.68 -8.02
CA ALA A 18 1.38 10.27 -8.58
C ALA A 18 1.28 8.73 -8.55
N PRO A 19 0.25 8.16 -7.92
CA PRO A 19 0.08 6.71 -7.89
C PRO A 19 -0.34 6.17 -9.26
N LEU A 20 0.23 5.02 -9.66
CA LEU A 20 -0.21 4.25 -10.82
C LEU A 20 -1.62 3.66 -10.61
N PHE A 21 -1.96 3.37 -9.35
CA PHE A 21 -3.23 2.82 -8.92
C PHE A 21 -3.54 3.26 -7.48
N VAL A 22 -4.80 3.58 -7.20
CA VAL A 22 -5.33 3.73 -5.83
C VAL A 22 -6.71 3.09 -5.71
N ASP A 23 -6.91 2.24 -4.71
CA ASP A 23 -8.23 1.80 -4.29
C ASP A 23 -8.87 2.90 -3.43
N GLU A 24 -9.59 3.80 -4.09
CA GLU A 24 -10.25 4.92 -3.43
C GLU A 24 -11.29 4.46 -2.39
N ALA A 25 -11.99 3.34 -2.64
CA ALA A 25 -13.09 2.88 -1.79
C ALA A 25 -12.57 2.21 -0.52
N LEU A 26 -11.54 1.39 -0.61
CA LEU A 26 -10.88 0.83 0.57
C LEU A 26 -10.13 1.91 1.35
N THR A 27 -9.43 2.82 0.65
CA THR A 27 -8.75 3.97 1.28
C THR A 27 -9.74 4.85 2.04
N ALA A 28 -10.91 5.14 1.46
CA ALA A 28 -11.99 5.87 2.12
C ALA A 28 -12.46 5.16 3.40
N ARG A 29 -12.80 3.87 3.32
CA ARG A 29 -13.28 3.09 4.47
C ARG A 29 -12.25 3.00 5.59
N LEU A 30 -10.97 2.84 5.24
CA LEU A 30 -9.88 2.81 6.21
C LEU A 30 -9.70 4.19 6.86
N PHE A 31 -9.71 5.26 6.06
CA PHE A 31 -9.65 6.62 6.54
C PHE A 31 -10.79 6.92 7.53
N ASP A 32 -12.03 6.55 7.19
CA ASP A 32 -13.16 6.75 8.08
C ASP A 32 -13.05 5.91 9.36
N ALA A 33 -12.52 4.68 9.27
CA ALA A 33 -12.33 3.81 10.42
C ALA A 33 -11.26 4.32 11.41
N LEU A 34 -10.19 4.94 10.91
CA LEU A 34 -9.08 5.43 11.72
C LEU A 34 -9.32 6.84 12.24
N VAL A 35 -9.82 7.72 11.38
CA VAL A 35 -9.94 9.14 11.69
C VAL A 35 -11.31 9.47 12.28
N ARG A 36 -12.33 8.59 12.12
CA ARG A 36 -13.73 8.68 12.62
C ARG A 36 -14.18 10.10 13.01
N PRO A 37 -14.67 10.92 12.08
CA PRO A 37 -15.35 12.15 12.49
C PRO A 37 -16.68 11.79 13.16
N SER A 38 -17.01 12.46 14.27
CA SER A 38 -18.27 12.27 14.99
C SER A 38 -19.50 12.89 14.30
N TYR A 39 -19.33 13.54 13.14
CA TYR A 39 -20.38 14.25 12.39
C TYR A 39 -20.10 14.24 10.87
N GLU A 40 -21.15 14.40 10.05
CA GLU A 40 -21.07 14.55 8.59
C GLU A 40 -20.45 15.91 8.22
N VAL A 41 -19.36 15.88 7.46
CA VAL A 41 -18.39 16.97 7.35
C VAL A 41 -18.77 17.93 6.21
N GLN A 42 -19.26 19.14 6.52
CA GLN A 42 -19.20 20.28 5.58
C GLN A 42 -17.83 21.00 5.61
N SER A 43 -17.08 20.86 6.71
CA SER A 43 -15.68 21.27 6.84
C SER A 43 -15.05 20.51 8.01
N ARG A 44 -13.80 20.04 7.87
CA ARG A 44 -13.12 19.23 8.89
C ARG A 44 -11.94 19.99 9.48
N GLN A 45 -11.90 20.13 10.80
CA GLN A 45 -10.67 20.16 11.58
C GLN A 45 -10.40 18.73 12.09
N VAL A 46 -9.24 18.16 11.77
CA VAL A 46 -8.78 16.88 12.32
C VAL A 46 -7.84 17.20 13.48
N GLY A 47 -8.03 16.44 14.56
CA GLY A 47 -7.50 16.68 15.89
C GLY A 47 -5.99 16.55 16.05
N GLU A 48 -5.59 16.87 17.27
CA GLU A 48 -4.21 17.06 17.75
C GLU A 48 -3.30 15.88 17.40
N VAL A 49 -2.38 16.13 16.46
CA VAL A 49 -1.15 15.35 16.37
C VAL A 49 -0.30 15.75 17.58
N SER A 50 0.12 14.75 18.38
CA SER A 50 0.93 15.00 19.58
C SER A 50 2.18 15.83 19.25
N GLU A 51 2.61 16.66 20.18
CA GLU A 51 3.85 17.45 20.04
C GLU A 51 5.06 16.57 19.70
N ASP A 52 5.09 15.33 20.17
CA ASP A 52 6.14 14.35 19.86
C ASP A 52 6.09 13.88 18.41
N ALA A 53 4.90 13.63 17.85
CA ALA A 53 4.75 13.32 16.43
C ALA A 53 5.09 14.54 15.56
N ARG A 54 4.75 15.76 16.01
CA ARG A 54 5.20 17.01 15.39
C ARG A 54 6.72 17.18 15.44
N ARG A 55 7.37 16.95 16.58
CA ARG A 55 8.85 17.01 16.71
C ARG A 55 9.55 15.99 15.83
N ARG A 56 9.01 14.77 15.73
CA ARG A 56 9.52 13.73 14.83
C ARG A 56 9.34 14.08 13.35
N LEU A 57 8.32 14.87 13.00
CA LEU A 57 8.00 15.30 11.64
C LEU A 57 8.61 16.65 11.21
N LEU A 58 8.92 17.54 12.16
CA LEU A 58 9.30 18.94 11.88
C LEU A 58 10.70 19.33 12.35
N GLY A 59 11.41 18.51 13.12
CA GLY A 59 12.76 18.84 13.61
C GLY A 59 12.77 20.12 14.47
N GLY A 60 12.48 19.98 15.77
CA GLY A 60 12.52 21.09 16.72
C GLY A 60 13.63 20.94 17.76
N GLU A 61 14.74 21.67 17.52
CA GLU A 61 15.80 22.12 18.44
C GLU A 61 16.24 21.18 19.58
N ALA A 62 16.99 20.14 19.21
CA ALA A 62 18.15 19.69 19.97
C ALA A 62 19.17 19.16 18.94
N GLU A 63 20.44 19.50 19.12
CA GLU A 63 21.54 19.31 18.16
C GLU A 63 21.42 18.03 17.32
N ALA A 64 21.32 18.21 16.00
CA ALA A 64 21.17 17.19 14.95
C ALA A 64 19.74 16.61 14.73
N SER A 65 18.80 17.46 14.32
CA SER A 65 17.50 17.02 13.77
C SER A 65 17.34 17.41 12.29
N TYR A 66 17.10 16.41 11.44
CA TYR A 66 16.92 16.54 10.00
C TYR A 66 15.57 17.18 9.63
N ASP A 67 15.60 18.18 8.73
CA ASP A 67 14.41 18.75 8.08
C ASP A 67 13.86 17.73 7.06
N LEU A 68 12.59 17.36 7.22
CA LEU A 68 11.98 16.22 6.53
C LEU A 68 11.40 16.54 5.15
N GLY A 69 11.28 17.81 4.77
CA GLY A 69 10.58 18.20 3.55
C GLY A 69 9.09 17.82 3.53
N LEU A 70 8.58 17.15 4.57
CA LEU A 70 7.17 16.83 4.82
C LEU A 70 6.39 18.05 5.36
N SER A 71 6.95 19.26 5.17
CA SER A 71 6.37 20.52 5.62
C SER A 71 4.98 20.78 5.01
N PHE A 72 4.66 20.17 3.86
CA PHE A 72 3.33 20.18 3.26
C PHE A 72 2.32 19.25 3.97
N LEU A 73 2.73 18.07 4.49
CA LEU A 73 1.90 17.23 5.37
C LEU A 73 1.57 17.98 6.66
N THR A 74 2.54 18.78 7.13
CA THR A 74 2.36 19.63 8.31
C THR A 74 1.74 20.99 7.99
N GLY A 75 1.62 21.40 6.72
CA GLY A 75 1.07 22.70 6.31
C GLY A 75 -0.43 22.76 6.58
N ALA A 76 -1.13 21.66 6.32
CA ALA A 76 -2.51 21.44 6.77
C ALA A 76 -2.65 21.35 8.30
N LEU A 77 -1.54 21.13 9.01
CA LEU A 77 -1.45 20.91 10.45
C LEU A 77 -1.03 22.19 11.22
N LYS A 78 -0.22 23.07 10.61
CA LYS A 78 0.11 24.43 11.06
C LYS A 78 -1.10 25.35 10.95
N LEU A 79 -1.88 25.23 9.88
CA LEU A 79 -3.16 25.94 9.72
C LEU A 79 -4.23 25.50 10.75
N ARG A 80 -4.13 24.31 11.34
CA ARG A 80 -5.05 23.82 12.37
C ARG A 80 -4.65 24.16 13.80
N GLY A 81 -3.40 24.53 14.06
CA GLY A 81 -2.94 24.99 15.38
C GLY A 81 -3.21 26.47 15.66
N GLN A 82 -3.48 27.29 14.64
CA GLN A 82 -3.81 28.71 14.79
C GLN A 82 -5.32 29.01 14.84
N VAL A 83 -6.18 27.99 14.77
CA VAL A 83 -7.65 28.15 14.73
C VAL A 83 -8.34 27.31 15.81
N SER A 84 -7.75 27.29 17.02
CA SER A 84 -8.43 26.86 18.26
C SER A 84 -8.39 27.93 19.37
N GLY A 85 -8.22 29.19 18.98
CA GLY A 85 -8.50 30.35 19.82
C GLY A 85 -9.67 31.10 19.22
N GLU A 86 -10.84 31.00 19.84
CA GLU A 86 -11.92 31.96 19.65
C GLU A 86 -11.39 33.31 20.14
N HIS A 87 -10.85 34.11 19.23
CA HIS A 87 -10.54 35.51 19.48
C HIS A 87 -11.17 36.32 18.36
N GLU A 88 -12.36 36.82 18.66
CA GLU A 88 -13.02 37.89 17.92
C GLU A 88 -12.05 39.08 17.89
N THR A 89 -11.28 39.20 16.81
CA THR A 89 -10.43 40.37 16.57
C THR A 89 -11.11 41.16 15.47
N SER A 90 -12.01 42.05 15.87
CA SER A 90 -12.51 43.12 15.01
C SER A 90 -11.33 44.02 14.60
N ILE A 91 -10.72 43.71 13.46
CA ILE A 91 -9.85 44.66 12.78
C ILE A 91 -10.72 45.48 11.83
N LYS A 92 -10.99 46.72 12.24
CA LYS A 92 -11.58 47.73 11.37
C LYS A 92 -10.65 48.02 10.18
N SER A 93 -11.30 48.07 9.02
CA SER A 93 -10.90 48.67 7.74
C SER A 93 -10.38 47.72 6.66
N THR A 94 -11.11 47.81 5.54
CA THR A 94 -10.70 47.58 4.15
C THR A 94 -10.93 46.17 3.59
N ARG A 95 -12.11 46.00 2.97
CA ARG A 95 -12.47 44.97 1.96
C ARG A 95 -12.22 43.52 2.40
N SER A 96 -13.15 43.00 3.19
CA SER A 96 -13.26 41.57 3.49
C SER A 96 -13.54 40.80 2.20
N THR A 97 -12.50 40.18 1.64
CA THR A 97 -12.65 39.06 0.72
C THR A 97 -12.80 37.82 1.60
N THR A 98 -14.01 37.29 1.71
CA THR A 98 -14.23 36.02 2.42
C THR A 98 -13.73 34.89 1.52
N HIS A 99 -12.59 34.29 1.86
CA HIS A 99 -12.10 33.09 1.20
C HIS A 99 -12.70 31.88 1.91
N THR A 100 -13.58 31.14 1.22
CA THR A 100 -14.03 29.82 1.68
C THR A 100 -13.08 28.77 1.11
N GLU A 101 -12.14 28.31 1.93
CA GLU A 101 -11.23 27.23 1.54
C GLU A 101 -11.96 25.89 1.68
N ILE A 102 -12.25 25.24 0.56
CA ILE A 102 -12.81 23.88 0.53
C ILE A 102 -11.63 22.90 0.55
N ARG A 103 -11.67 21.95 1.49
CA ARG A 103 -10.64 20.91 1.57
C ARG A 103 -10.67 20.03 0.33
N VAL A 104 -9.51 19.83 -0.29
CA VAL A 104 -9.33 18.83 -1.35
C VAL A 104 -9.39 17.44 -0.72
N ASP A 105 -10.44 16.69 -1.05
CA ASP A 105 -10.69 15.34 -0.53
C ASP A 105 -10.50 14.29 -1.63
N THR A 106 -9.23 13.90 -1.83
CA THR A 106 -8.85 12.89 -2.83
C THR A 106 -8.33 11.63 -2.14
N ALA A 107 -8.34 10.50 -2.84
CA ALA A 107 -7.83 9.25 -2.29
C ALA A 107 -6.34 9.34 -1.91
N GLY A 108 -5.52 10.07 -2.68
CA GLY A 108 -4.13 10.36 -2.32
C GLY A 108 -4.00 11.11 -0.98
N ARG A 109 -4.80 12.17 -0.78
CA ARG A 109 -4.83 12.91 0.50
C ARG A 109 -5.29 12.05 1.67
N ARG A 110 -6.29 11.19 1.46
CA ARG A 110 -6.74 10.23 2.48
C ARG A 110 -5.63 9.23 2.83
N LEU A 111 -4.88 8.75 1.84
CA LEU A 111 -3.74 7.84 2.06
C LEU A 111 -2.62 8.51 2.86
N GLU A 112 -2.28 9.76 2.54
CA GLU A 112 -1.35 10.58 3.31
C GLU A 112 -1.80 10.71 4.78
N GLU A 113 -3.09 11.01 5.00
CA GLU A 113 -3.65 11.14 6.35
C GLU A 113 -3.66 9.82 7.13
N ILE A 114 -3.93 8.70 6.47
CA ILE A 114 -3.79 7.37 7.07
C ILE A 114 -2.37 7.17 7.57
N ALA A 115 -1.36 7.43 6.73
CA ALA A 115 0.04 7.29 7.11
C ALA A 115 0.41 8.20 8.30
N LEU A 116 -0.09 9.45 8.34
CA LEU A 116 0.13 10.37 9.46
C LEU A 116 -0.51 9.88 10.76
N VAL A 117 -1.73 9.32 10.69
CA VAL A 117 -2.42 8.78 11.87
C VAL A 117 -1.69 7.56 12.41
N TYR A 118 -1.22 6.66 11.54
CA TYR A 118 -0.36 5.55 11.96
C TYR A 118 0.93 6.06 12.60
N LEU A 119 1.61 7.04 11.99
CA LEU A 119 2.85 7.57 12.54
C LEU A 119 2.67 8.19 13.93
N SER A 120 1.51 8.82 14.17
CA SER A 120 1.21 9.50 15.43
C SER A 120 0.77 8.54 16.52
N ASN A 121 -0.09 7.56 16.19
CA ASN A 121 -0.79 6.74 17.17
C ASN A 121 -0.28 5.29 17.26
N HIS A 122 0.27 4.78 16.16
CA HIS A 122 0.66 3.37 15.98
C HIS A 122 1.97 3.24 15.17
N PRO A 123 3.07 3.95 15.51
CA PRO A 123 4.30 3.90 14.73
C PRO A 123 4.93 2.50 14.67
N ASP A 124 4.68 1.66 15.67
CA ASP A 124 5.03 0.24 15.72
C ASP A 124 4.27 -0.62 14.69
N ARG A 125 3.19 -0.08 14.11
CA ARG A 125 2.38 -0.71 13.06
C ARG A 125 2.72 -0.21 11.66
N ILE A 126 3.78 0.59 11.49
CA ILE A 126 4.34 0.92 10.19
C ILE A 126 5.54 0.01 9.92
N VAL A 127 5.46 -0.74 8.83
CA VAL A 127 6.52 -1.66 8.40
C VAL A 127 6.90 -1.41 6.96
N PHE A 128 8.19 -1.54 6.69
CA PHE A 128 8.72 -1.52 5.34
C PHE A 128 9.28 -2.89 4.99
N ILE A 129 8.75 -3.49 3.93
CA ILE A 129 9.02 -4.87 3.54
C ILE A 129 9.81 -4.86 2.24
N ASP A 130 10.92 -5.58 2.23
CA ASP A 130 11.74 -5.80 1.05
C ASP A 130 11.49 -7.23 0.53
N THR A 131 11.59 -7.43 -0.79
CA THR A 131 11.27 -8.75 -1.39
C THR A 131 12.30 -9.83 -1.07
N ASP A 132 13.41 -9.50 -0.41
CA ASP A 132 14.39 -10.46 0.08
C ASP A 132 13.94 -11.18 1.38
N GLY A 133 12.73 -10.90 1.86
CA GLY A 133 12.17 -11.51 3.05
C GLY A 133 12.55 -10.80 4.35
N THR A 134 13.26 -9.67 4.25
CA THR A 134 13.52 -8.79 5.37
C THR A 134 12.47 -7.68 5.45
N ALA A 135 12.21 -7.23 6.66
CA ALA A 135 11.41 -6.03 6.89
C ALA A 135 12.02 -5.18 8.01
N THR A 136 11.61 -3.93 8.04
CA THR A 136 12.00 -2.97 9.08
C THR A 136 10.77 -2.27 9.65
N SER A 137 10.72 -2.11 10.96
CA SER A 137 9.76 -1.22 11.61
C SER A 137 10.10 0.24 11.31
N PHE A 138 9.17 1.15 11.61
CA PHE A 138 9.45 2.59 11.52
C PHE A 138 10.61 3.05 12.41
N SER A 139 10.82 2.42 13.57
CA SER A 139 11.96 2.69 14.46
C SER A 139 13.29 2.14 13.93
N GLY A 140 13.26 1.30 12.89
CA GLY A 140 14.42 0.68 12.27
C GLY A 140 14.76 -0.70 12.81
N ASP A 141 13.87 -1.31 13.59
CA ASP A 141 14.04 -2.68 14.08
C ASP A 141 13.87 -3.65 12.91
N ARG A 142 14.75 -4.65 12.83
CA ARG A 142 14.64 -5.69 11.80
C ARG A 142 13.56 -6.70 12.20
N LEU A 143 12.72 -7.02 11.23
CA LEU A 143 11.61 -7.97 11.37
C LEU A 143 11.80 -9.10 10.34
N THR A 144 11.49 -10.31 10.76
CA THR A 144 11.40 -11.50 9.89
C THR A 144 9.97 -11.67 9.37
N ILE A 145 9.78 -12.55 8.37
CA ILE A 145 8.45 -12.95 7.91
C ILE A 145 7.58 -13.46 9.07
N ALA A 146 8.15 -14.26 9.98
CA ALA A 146 7.41 -14.77 11.15
C ALA A 146 6.97 -13.66 12.11
N ASP A 147 7.79 -12.62 12.29
CA ASP A 147 7.42 -11.44 13.09
C ASP A 147 6.27 -10.67 12.43
N LEU A 148 6.29 -10.55 11.10
CA LEU A 148 5.21 -9.93 10.34
C LEU A 148 3.91 -10.73 10.46
N GLU A 149 3.95 -12.04 10.29
CA GLU A 149 2.77 -12.91 10.37
C GLU A 149 2.13 -12.88 11.75
N SER A 150 2.94 -12.98 12.81
CA SER A 150 2.45 -12.91 14.19
C SER A 150 1.86 -11.54 14.53
N SER A 151 2.51 -10.46 14.10
CA SER A 151 2.05 -9.09 14.32
C SER A 151 0.79 -8.77 13.53
N ALA A 152 0.63 -9.37 12.34
CA ALA A 152 -0.47 -9.10 11.45
C ALA A 152 -1.81 -9.61 11.99
N VAL A 153 -1.87 -10.39 13.08
CA VAL A 153 -3.11 -10.93 13.67
C VAL A 153 -3.94 -9.86 14.39
N ASN A 154 -3.31 -8.85 15.00
CA ASN A 154 -3.98 -7.91 15.89
C ASN A 154 -4.35 -6.58 15.19
N PRO A 155 -5.51 -5.97 15.51
CA PRO A 155 -5.83 -4.62 15.08
C PRO A 155 -5.14 -3.53 15.96
N PRO A 156 -4.89 -2.32 15.42
CA PRO A 156 -4.94 -2.00 14.00
C PRO A 156 -3.86 -2.80 13.25
N ARG A 157 -4.25 -3.37 12.10
CA ARG A 157 -3.36 -4.16 11.25
C ARG A 157 -2.23 -3.27 10.73
N MET A 158 -1.09 -3.86 10.37
CA MET A 158 0.08 -3.07 9.96
C MET A 158 -0.15 -2.34 8.64
N LEU A 159 0.26 -1.07 8.59
CA LEU A 159 0.44 -0.32 7.36
C LEU A 159 1.80 -0.71 6.76
N ALA A 160 1.76 -1.47 5.68
CA ALA A 160 2.94 -2.02 5.03
C ALA A 160 3.29 -1.23 3.77
N PHE A 161 4.56 -0.88 3.67
CA PHE A 161 5.19 -0.28 2.51
C PHE A 161 6.11 -1.33 1.89
N VAL A 162 5.76 -1.85 0.71
CA VAL A 162 6.48 -2.97 0.08
C VAL A 162 7.25 -2.45 -1.13
N ASP A 163 8.58 -2.58 -1.09
CA ASP A 163 9.46 -2.21 -2.19
C ASP A 163 9.71 -3.42 -3.09
N ILE A 164 9.11 -3.43 -4.28
CA ILE A 164 9.27 -4.50 -5.27
C ILE A 164 10.36 -4.08 -6.26
N PRO A 165 11.53 -4.73 -6.30
CA PRO A 165 12.56 -4.44 -7.29
C PRO A 165 12.17 -4.98 -8.67
N ALA A 166 12.82 -4.45 -9.70
CA ALA A 166 12.76 -5.01 -11.04
C ALA A 166 13.16 -6.51 -11.03
N ASN A 167 12.58 -7.24 -11.97
CA ASN A 167 12.68 -8.68 -12.18
C ASN A 167 12.03 -9.54 -11.07
N THR A 168 11.19 -8.95 -10.20
CA THR A 168 10.39 -9.73 -9.24
C THR A 168 9.16 -10.31 -9.91
N PRO A 169 8.93 -11.64 -9.86
CA PRO A 169 7.71 -12.25 -10.39
C PRO A 169 6.44 -11.72 -9.72
N ILE A 170 5.45 -11.33 -10.53
CA ILE A 170 4.12 -10.91 -10.07
C ILE A 170 3.09 -11.80 -10.77
N ILE A 171 2.77 -12.92 -10.13
CA ILE A 171 2.04 -14.04 -10.73
C ILE A 171 0.54 -13.81 -10.56
N PRO A 172 -0.26 -13.68 -11.64
CA PRO A 172 -1.69 -13.49 -11.54
C PRO A 172 -2.39 -14.77 -11.08
N MET A 173 -3.29 -14.64 -10.09
CA MET A 173 -3.95 -15.78 -9.47
C MET A 173 -5.40 -15.91 -9.91
N ALA A 174 -6.24 -14.99 -9.51
CA ALA A 174 -7.66 -14.98 -9.83
C ALA A 174 -8.16 -13.55 -9.93
N CYS A 175 -9.27 -13.36 -10.64
CA CYS A 175 -9.96 -12.08 -10.66
C CYS A 175 -11.47 -12.27 -10.74
N GLU A 176 -12.21 -11.26 -10.30
CA GLU A 176 -13.65 -11.14 -10.56
C GLU A 176 -13.89 -10.08 -11.64
N LEU A 177 -14.79 -10.39 -12.56
CA LEU A 177 -15.18 -9.49 -13.64
C LEU A 177 -16.33 -8.61 -13.18
N GLU A 178 -16.37 -7.35 -13.65
CA GLU A 178 -17.45 -6.41 -13.29
C GLU A 178 -18.84 -6.93 -13.71
N GLY A 179 -18.92 -7.67 -14.82
CA GLY A 179 -20.16 -8.31 -15.28
C GLY A 179 -20.56 -9.56 -14.48
N GLY A 180 -19.82 -9.90 -13.43
CA GLY A 180 -19.95 -11.14 -12.66
C GLY A 180 -19.07 -12.27 -13.20
N GLY A 181 -18.79 -13.23 -12.32
CA GLY A 181 -17.97 -14.40 -12.60
C GLY A 181 -16.50 -14.24 -12.22
N THR A 182 -15.85 -15.39 -11.97
CA THR A 182 -14.46 -15.48 -11.53
C THR A 182 -13.62 -16.16 -12.59
N ALA A 183 -12.45 -15.59 -12.90
CA ALA A 183 -11.47 -16.19 -13.78
C ALA A 183 -10.25 -16.68 -12.98
N LEU A 184 -9.89 -17.95 -13.15
CA LEU A 184 -8.72 -18.56 -12.52
C LEU A 184 -7.50 -18.36 -13.43
N LEU A 185 -6.82 -17.23 -13.27
CA LEU A 185 -5.68 -16.82 -14.09
C LEU A 185 -4.48 -17.75 -13.93
N TYR A 186 -4.28 -18.30 -12.72
CA TYR A 186 -3.19 -19.23 -12.44
C TYR A 186 -3.29 -20.52 -13.28
N GLN A 187 -4.51 -20.99 -13.56
CA GLN A 187 -4.71 -22.20 -14.39
C GLN A 187 -4.25 -21.92 -15.81
N LYS A 188 -4.68 -20.81 -16.40
CA LYS A 188 -4.21 -20.38 -17.73
C LYS A 188 -2.70 -20.19 -17.76
N PHE A 189 -2.11 -19.64 -16.70
CA PHE A 189 -0.67 -19.48 -16.58
C PHE A 189 0.05 -20.82 -16.57
N ILE A 190 -0.39 -21.77 -15.73
CA ILE A 190 0.19 -23.12 -15.66
C ILE A 190 0.02 -23.84 -17.00
N ASP A 191 -1.16 -23.80 -17.61
CA ASP A 191 -1.43 -24.45 -18.89
C ASP A 191 -0.59 -23.88 -20.04
N THR A 192 -0.23 -22.60 -19.97
CA THR A 192 0.62 -21.95 -20.97
C THR A 192 2.11 -22.28 -20.78
N GLN A 193 2.56 -22.40 -19.54
CA GLN A 193 3.98 -22.57 -19.20
C GLN A 193 4.42 -24.03 -19.14
N TRP A 194 3.49 -24.97 -18.90
CA TRP A 194 3.74 -26.41 -18.85
C TRP A 194 2.95 -27.15 -19.92
N SER A 195 3.66 -27.71 -20.90
CA SER A 195 3.10 -28.53 -21.98
C SER A 195 2.62 -29.89 -21.50
N ASP A 196 3.39 -30.52 -20.61
CA ASP A 196 3.13 -31.88 -20.13
C ASP A 196 2.31 -31.87 -18.85
N ALA A 197 1.20 -32.60 -18.86
CA ALA A 197 0.27 -32.63 -17.73
C ALA A 197 0.88 -33.24 -16.45
N SER A 198 1.87 -34.12 -16.57
CA SER A 198 2.58 -34.73 -15.44
C SER A 198 3.44 -33.74 -14.67
N ASP A 199 3.89 -32.67 -15.33
CA ASP A 199 4.86 -31.73 -14.80
C ASP A 199 4.18 -30.47 -14.24
N LYS A 200 2.86 -30.36 -14.42
CA LYS A 200 2.08 -29.22 -13.95
C LYS A 200 2.09 -29.18 -12.41
N PRO A 201 2.51 -28.06 -11.81
CA PRO A 201 2.50 -27.93 -10.36
C PRO A 201 1.05 -27.95 -9.85
N VAL A 202 0.79 -28.80 -8.85
CA VAL A 202 -0.49 -28.90 -8.16
C VAL A 202 -0.39 -28.18 -6.82
N TYR A 203 -1.37 -27.33 -6.51
CA TYR A 203 -1.37 -26.64 -5.23
C TYR A 203 -1.53 -27.66 -4.09
N PRO A 204 -0.68 -27.63 -3.06
CA PRO A 204 -0.79 -28.56 -1.93
C PRO A 204 -2.14 -28.43 -1.21
N PRO A 205 -2.69 -29.53 -0.67
CA PRO A 205 -3.94 -29.50 0.07
C PRO A 205 -3.83 -28.71 1.39
N ASP A 206 -4.97 -28.41 1.99
CA ASP A 206 -5.02 -27.84 3.32
C ASP A 206 -4.33 -28.76 4.34
N GLY A 207 -3.51 -28.16 5.22
CA GLY A 207 -2.70 -28.91 6.19
C GLY A 207 -1.39 -29.48 5.66
N ALA A 208 -1.09 -29.35 4.36
CA ALA A 208 0.22 -29.72 3.82
C ALA A 208 1.37 -28.94 4.49
N PRO A 209 2.57 -29.53 4.62
CA PRO A 209 3.76 -28.84 5.10
C PRO A 209 4.06 -27.56 4.31
N ASN A 210 4.64 -26.57 4.98
CA ASN A 210 4.97 -25.30 4.34
C ASN A 210 6.01 -25.45 3.23
N GLU A 211 6.87 -26.47 3.31
CA GLU A 211 7.86 -26.80 2.28
C GLU A 211 7.22 -27.13 0.93
N GLU A 212 6.08 -27.84 0.93
CA GLU A 212 5.36 -28.17 -0.30
C GLU A 212 4.75 -26.91 -0.93
N ARG A 213 4.22 -26.01 -0.10
CA ARG A 213 3.68 -24.72 -0.56
C ARG A 213 4.79 -23.84 -1.14
N ARG A 214 5.95 -23.82 -0.49
CA ARG A 214 7.15 -23.13 -0.96
C ARG A 214 7.63 -23.66 -2.30
N ALA A 215 7.70 -24.98 -2.44
CA ALA A 215 8.07 -25.63 -3.69
C ALA A 215 7.10 -25.28 -4.84
N TYR A 216 5.80 -25.25 -4.55
CA TYR A 216 4.80 -24.81 -5.52
C TYR A 216 5.06 -23.38 -6.00
N TRP A 217 5.22 -22.42 -5.08
CA TRP A 217 5.44 -21.02 -5.46
C TRP A 217 6.76 -20.80 -6.20
N LEU A 218 7.83 -21.51 -5.81
CA LEU A 218 9.11 -21.49 -6.51
C LEU A 218 8.96 -21.97 -7.95
N ALA A 219 8.28 -23.09 -8.19
CA ALA A 219 8.06 -23.61 -9.54
C ALA A 219 7.34 -22.60 -10.44
N LEU A 220 6.33 -21.89 -9.89
CA LEU A 220 5.62 -20.83 -10.61
C LEU A 220 6.52 -19.61 -10.89
N ALA A 221 7.34 -19.20 -9.92
CA ALA A 221 8.26 -18.09 -10.05
C ALA A 221 9.37 -18.35 -11.09
N GLU A 222 9.93 -19.56 -11.11
CA GLU A 222 10.99 -19.97 -12.04
C GLU A 222 10.55 -19.92 -13.52
N LYS A 223 9.28 -20.22 -13.79
CA LYS A 223 8.70 -20.15 -15.15
C LYS A 223 8.07 -18.79 -15.47
N PHE A 224 8.19 -17.81 -14.57
CA PHE A 224 7.52 -16.52 -14.74
C PHE A 224 8.03 -15.76 -15.98
N GLN A 225 7.08 -15.30 -16.80
CA GLN A 225 7.32 -14.40 -17.91
C GLN A 225 6.29 -13.27 -17.86
N SER A 226 6.75 -12.03 -17.65
CA SER A 226 5.87 -10.87 -17.49
C SER A 226 4.94 -10.63 -18.68
N ARG A 227 5.38 -10.96 -19.91
CA ARG A 227 4.55 -10.85 -21.11
C ARG A 227 3.36 -11.81 -21.07
N ILE A 228 3.60 -13.09 -20.76
CA ILE A 228 2.56 -14.11 -20.69
C ILE A 228 1.56 -13.76 -19.57
N ALA A 229 2.08 -13.38 -18.40
CA ALA A 229 1.23 -12.97 -17.28
C ALA A 229 0.36 -11.74 -17.61
N MET A 230 0.92 -10.75 -18.32
CA MET A 230 0.18 -9.58 -18.81
C MET A 230 -0.93 -9.98 -19.79
N GLU A 231 -0.62 -10.79 -20.80
CA GLU A 231 -1.58 -11.26 -21.81
C GLU A 231 -2.72 -12.07 -21.17
N ILE A 232 -2.44 -12.87 -20.13
CA ILE A 232 -3.46 -13.61 -19.38
C ILE A 232 -4.43 -12.67 -18.66
N VAL A 233 -3.93 -11.60 -18.02
CA VAL A 233 -4.79 -10.60 -17.36
C VAL A 233 -5.62 -9.84 -18.40
N GLU A 234 -5.00 -9.41 -19.50
CA GLU A 234 -5.69 -8.68 -20.59
C GLU A 234 -6.84 -9.48 -21.19
N THR A 235 -6.63 -10.77 -21.43
CA THR A 235 -7.62 -11.68 -22.05
C THR A 235 -8.65 -12.24 -21.08
N SER A 236 -8.56 -11.92 -19.78
CA SER A 236 -9.46 -12.46 -18.77
C SER A 236 -10.83 -11.80 -18.73
N ALA A 237 -10.96 -10.56 -19.21
CA ALA A 237 -12.18 -9.77 -19.08
C ALA A 237 -12.69 -9.28 -20.44
N THR A 238 -13.86 -9.78 -20.85
CA THR A 238 -14.52 -9.44 -22.13
C THR A 238 -14.89 -7.95 -22.25
N ASN A 239 -15.24 -7.29 -21.15
CA ASN A 239 -15.55 -5.85 -21.11
C ASN A 239 -14.35 -4.98 -20.71
N GLY A 240 -13.18 -5.59 -20.52
CA GLY A 240 -11.95 -4.88 -20.23
C GLY A 240 -11.85 -4.27 -18.83
N LYS A 241 -12.67 -4.66 -17.84
CA LYS A 241 -12.61 -4.16 -16.45
C LYS A 241 -12.71 -5.29 -15.41
N LEU A 242 -11.99 -5.13 -14.29
CA LEU A 242 -11.98 -6.06 -13.16
C LEU A 242 -12.65 -5.44 -11.94
N GLY A 243 -13.39 -6.24 -11.17
CA GLY A 243 -13.82 -5.90 -9.82
C GLY A 243 -12.65 -5.96 -8.85
N TRP A 244 -12.00 -7.12 -8.77
CA TRP A 244 -10.75 -7.34 -8.02
C TRP A 244 -9.82 -8.31 -8.77
N ILE A 245 -8.55 -8.30 -8.39
CA ILE A 245 -7.54 -9.24 -8.87
C ILE A 245 -6.53 -9.57 -7.77
N ASP A 246 -6.17 -10.85 -7.72
CA ASP A 246 -5.19 -11.41 -6.80
C ASP A 246 -3.89 -11.73 -7.53
N PHE A 247 -2.77 -11.46 -6.88
CA PHE A 247 -1.45 -11.87 -7.32
C PHE A 247 -0.70 -12.60 -6.21
N ARG A 248 0.32 -13.36 -6.62
CA ARG A 248 1.34 -13.91 -5.73
C ARG A 248 2.70 -13.38 -6.14
N MET A 249 3.46 -12.95 -5.15
CA MET A 249 4.80 -12.43 -5.32
C MET A 249 5.75 -13.18 -4.39
N PRO A 250 6.84 -13.77 -4.88
CA PRO A 250 7.86 -14.37 -4.03
C PRO A 250 8.41 -13.35 -3.01
N ILE A 251 8.60 -13.79 -1.79
CA ILE A 251 9.24 -13.03 -0.72
C ILE A 251 10.30 -13.88 -0.04
N GLY A 252 11.54 -13.40 -0.05
CA GLY A 252 12.69 -14.17 0.40
C GLY A 252 13.08 -15.32 -0.54
N ALA A 253 14.10 -16.06 -0.13
CA ALA A 253 14.69 -17.14 -0.95
C ALA A 253 14.08 -18.53 -0.69
N ALA A 254 13.28 -18.67 0.38
CA ALA A 254 12.77 -19.97 0.80
C ALA A 254 11.54 -20.44 0.01
N GLY A 255 11.02 -19.63 -0.92
CA GLY A 255 9.78 -19.91 -1.65
C GLY A 255 8.52 -19.42 -0.94
N ASP A 256 8.65 -18.59 0.09
CA ASP A 256 7.50 -17.89 0.67
C ASP A 256 6.93 -16.91 -0.37
N ALA A 257 5.62 -16.67 -0.32
CA ALA A 257 4.95 -15.80 -1.28
C ALA A 257 3.93 -14.89 -0.59
N MET A 258 4.06 -13.58 -0.83
CA MET A 258 3.07 -12.58 -0.43
C MET A 258 1.87 -12.65 -1.39
N HIS A 259 0.67 -12.68 -0.82
CA HIS A 259 -0.57 -12.46 -1.56
C HIS A 259 -0.81 -10.96 -1.71
N LEU A 260 -1.16 -10.52 -2.91
CA LEU A 260 -1.52 -9.14 -3.19
C LEU A 260 -2.98 -9.10 -3.65
N HIS A 261 -3.85 -8.48 -2.86
CA HIS A 261 -5.25 -8.31 -3.18
C HIS A 261 -5.52 -6.86 -3.61
N LEU A 262 -5.94 -6.67 -4.87
CA LEU A 262 -6.27 -5.36 -5.43
C LEU A 262 -7.76 -5.28 -5.79
N VAL A 263 -8.46 -4.28 -5.25
CA VAL A 263 -9.88 -4.03 -5.56
C VAL A 263 -10.02 -2.75 -6.36
N ALA A 264 -10.14 -2.91 -7.67
CA ALA A 264 -10.25 -1.78 -8.59
C ALA A 264 -11.66 -1.16 -8.64
N GLY A 265 -12.67 -1.98 -8.33
CA GLY A 265 -14.08 -1.60 -8.46
C GLY A 265 -14.44 -1.13 -9.86
N GLY A 266 -13.87 -1.72 -10.93
CA GLY A 266 -14.18 -1.38 -12.32
C GLY A 266 -13.63 -0.02 -12.80
N LYS A 267 -12.80 0.66 -12.00
CA LYS A 267 -12.25 1.99 -12.35
C LYS A 267 -11.14 1.96 -13.39
N TYR A 268 -10.40 0.85 -13.45
CA TYR A 268 -9.26 0.70 -14.35
C TYR A 268 -9.53 -0.41 -15.36
N TYR A 269 -9.07 -0.19 -16.58
CA TYR A 269 -9.10 -1.24 -17.60
C TYR A 269 -8.10 -2.35 -17.28
N THR A 270 -8.39 -3.57 -17.69
CA THR A 270 -7.54 -4.76 -17.44
C THR A 270 -6.14 -4.59 -18.02
N GLY A 271 -6.04 -3.99 -19.20
CA GLY A 271 -4.75 -3.64 -19.82
C GLY A 271 -3.95 -2.63 -19.00
N VAL A 272 -4.60 -1.70 -18.29
CA VAL A 272 -3.89 -0.77 -17.39
C VAL A 272 -3.30 -1.51 -16.20
N PHE A 273 -4.06 -2.44 -15.59
CA PHE A 273 -3.52 -3.30 -14.52
C PHE A 273 -2.38 -4.20 -14.99
N ALA A 274 -2.62 -4.92 -16.08
CA ALA A 274 -1.65 -5.85 -16.65
C ALA A 274 -0.35 -5.11 -16.99
N TYR A 275 -0.46 -3.93 -17.61
CA TYR A 275 0.69 -3.13 -17.96
C TYR A 275 1.38 -2.52 -16.73
N ASN A 276 0.66 -1.82 -15.85
CA ASN A 276 1.27 -1.09 -14.75
C ASN A 276 1.80 -2.01 -13.65
N LEU A 277 1.07 -3.05 -13.28
CA LEU A 277 1.46 -3.91 -12.16
C LEU A 277 2.35 -5.07 -12.63
N VAL A 278 1.96 -5.81 -13.67
CA VAL A 278 2.71 -6.99 -14.10
C VAL A 278 3.92 -6.60 -14.94
N ARG A 279 3.72 -5.88 -16.04
CA ARG A 279 4.81 -5.57 -16.98
C ARG A 279 5.75 -4.50 -16.44
N ARG A 280 5.22 -3.37 -15.97
CA ARG A 280 6.03 -2.27 -15.43
C ARG A 280 6.60 -2.64 -14.06
N GLY A 281 5.81 -3.24 -13.17
CA GLY A 281 6.32 -3.78 -11.91
C GLY A 281 7.46 -4.78 -12.09
N PHE A 282 7.36 -5.71 -13.04
CA PHE A 282 8.49 -6.58 -13.36
C PHE A 282 9.68 -5.83 -13.99
N ARG A 283 9.46 -4.86 -14.87
CA ARG A 283 10.58 -4.22 -15.61
C ARG A 283 11.32 -3.14 -14.82
N GLN A 284 10.59 -2.35 -14.04
CA GLN A 284 11.11 -1.17 -13.35
C GLN A 284 11.07 -1.32 -11.82
N GLY A 285 10.28 -2.27 -11.31
CA GLY A 285 9.90 -2.29 -9.90
C GLY A 285 8.73 -1.35 -9.63
N VAL A 286 8.11 -1.53 -8.48
CA VAL A 286 7.02 -0.68 -7.97
C VAL A 286 7.09 -0.63 -6.45
N ARG A 287 6.40 0.35 -5.86
CA ARG A 287 6.15 0.38 -4.42
C ARG A 287 4.67 0.18 -4.15
N LEU A 288 4.35 -0.63 -3.15
CA LEU A 288 2.98 -0.85 -2.71
C LEU A 288 2.77 -0.22 -1.34
N VAL A 289 1.60 0.40 -1.13
CA VAL A 289 1.07 0.67 0.21
C VAL A 289 -0.13 -0.23 0.42
N GLY A 290 -0.20 -0.90 1.56
CA GLY A 290 -1.34 -1.74 1.88
C GLY A 290 -1.48 -2.05 3.36
N ILE A 291 -2.57 -2.74 3.68
CA ILE A 291 -2.80 -3.28 5.02
C ILE A 291 -2.41 -4.75 5.03
N LEU A 292 -1.41 -5.10 5.84
CA LEU A 292 -0.91 -6.45 5.96
C LEU A 292 -1.78 -7.26 6.93
N LYS A 293 -2.30 -8.39 6.44
CA LYS A 293 -3.09 -9.38 7.16
C LYS A 293 -2.27 -10.64 7.42
N ALA A 294 -2.80 -11.49 8.30
CA ALA A 294 -2.23 -12.81 8.58
C ALA A 294 -2.11 -13.65 7.30
N GLY A 295 -1.05 -14.46 7.19
CA GLY A 295 -0.75 -15.27 6.01
C GLY A 295 -0.05 -14.52 4.88
N MET A 296 0.68 -13.44 5.21
CA MET A 296 1.36 -12.56 4.25
C MET A 296 0.43 -12.06 3.13
N ASP A 297 -0.74 -11.59 3.53
CA ASP A 297 -1.79 -11.08 2.63
C ASP A 297 -1.88 -9.56 2.71
N LEU A 298 -1.55 -8.90 1.60
CA LEU A 298 -1.56 -7.45 1.48
C LEU A 298 -2.81 -7.00 0.74
N ASN A 299 -3.72 -6.38 1.47
CA ASN A 299 -4.77 -5.56 0.86
C ASN A 299 -4.12 -4.26 0.35
N VAL A 300 -3.90 -4.17 -0.96
CA VAL A 300 -3.20 -3.03 -1.58
C VAL A 300 -4.13 -1.81 -1.64
N LEU A 301 -3.68 -0.71 -1.04
CA LEU A 301 -4.35 0.59 -1.10
C LEU A 301 -3.89 1.38 -2.32
N ALA A 302 -2.59 1.33 -2.63
CA ALA A 302 -2.01 2.08 -3.74
C ALA A 302 -0.72 1.46 -4.28
N VAL A 303 -0.43 1.74 -5.55
CA VAL A 303 0.77 1.33 -6.27
C VAL A 303 1.46 2.57 -6.85
N PHE A 304 2.76 2.66 -6.67
CA PHE A 304 3.61 3.75 -7.14
C PHE A 304 4.74 3.21 -7.99
N ASP A 305 5.21 4.04 -8.90
CA ASP A 305 6.43 3.77 -9.66
C ASP A 305 7.66 3.85 -8.73
N LYS A 306 8.72 3.10 -9.04
CA LYS A 306 9.93 3.07 -8.23
C LYS A 306 11.02 4.02 -8.71
#